data_AF-A0A2W5YX74-F1
#
_entry.id   AF-A0A2W5YX74-F1
#
_cell.length_a   1.000
_cell.length_b   1.000
_cell.length_c   1.000
_cell.angle_alpha   90.00
_cell.angle_beta   90.00
_cell.angle_gamma   90.00
#
_symmetry.space_group_name_H-M   'P 1'
#
loop_
_entity.id
_entity.type
_entity.pdbx_description
1 polymer ?
#
loop_
_entity_poly.entity_id
_entity_poly.type
_entity_poly.pdbx_seq_one_letter_code
_entity_poly.pdbx_strand_id
1 'polypeptide(L)'
;MTQVWRGLHLGRAPMEMTDLPVGLRRRLATALPPGLALGATSVNDAGDTTKWLWALPDGPAVETVLMHYPDRATVCVSTQAGCAMACGFCATGQAGFRRHLSAGEIVEQVVRARRAALPRRLSNVVFMGMGEPLANYRPTWAAVERLHGDLAISARHITVSTVGLVPGIRRLATERLPVNLAVSLHAANDALRDELVPVNRRWPLGLLMEACQAWTEAKGRRLSFEWALIDGINDRSADAIELADLARPLAAHVNLIP
;
A
#
# COMPACT_ATOMS: atom_id res chain seq x y z
N MET A 1 4.24 28.99 8.40
CA MET A 1 4.24 27.71 7.65
C MET A 1 3.09 26.78 8.04
N THR A 2 2.59 26.83 9.28
CA THR A 2 1.53 25.94 9.80
C THR A 2 0.20 25.99 9.03
N GLN A 3 -0.23 27.16 8.52
CA GLN A 3 -1.49 27.30 7.78
C GLN A 3 -1.46 26.62 6.40
N VAL A 4 -0.38 26.83 5.64
CA VAL A 4 -0.18 26.15 4.33
C VAL A 4 -0.14 24.64 4.53
N TRP A 5 0.62 24.19 5.54
CA TRP A 5 0.70 22.77 5.89
C TRP A 5 -0.67 22.20 6.22
N ARG A 6 -1.41 22.83 7.13
CA ARG A 6 -2.78 22.44 7.49
C ARG A 6 -3.71 22.38 6.27
N GLY A 7 -3.65 23.37 5.38
CA GLY A 7 -4.43 23.40 4.15
C GLY A 7 -4.17 22.17 3.28
N LEU A 8 -2.90 21.87 3.01
CA LEU A 8 -2.50 20.70 2.22
C LEU A 8 -2.93 19.38 2.87
N HIS A 9 -2.81 19.26 4.20
CA HIS A 9 -3.19 18.04 4.95
C HIS A 9 -4.71 17.81 4.99
N LEU A 10 -5.50 18.88 4.86
CA LEU A 10 -6.94 18.82 4.68
C LEU A 10 -7.34 18.61 3.21
N GLY A 11 -6.38 18.44 2.30
CA GLY A 11 -6.63 18.27 0.87
C GLY A 11 -7.22 19.49 0.21
N ARG A 12 -6.91 20.69 0.72
CA ARG A 12 -7.35 21.95 0.12
C ARG A 12 -6.41 22.34 -1.01
N ALA A 13 -6.96 22.65 -2.18
CA ALA A 13 -6.21 23.34 -3.21
C ALA A 13 -5.74 24.71 -2.69
N PRO A 14 -4.59 25.25 -3.11
CA PRO A 14 -4.09 26.53 -2.63
C PRO A 14 -5.11 27.67 -2.69
N MET A 15 -5.97 27.69 -3.70
CA MET A 15 -7.02 28.71 -3.83
C MET A 15 -8.15 28.59 -2.80
N GLU A 16 -8.41 27.39 -2.27
CA GLU A 16 -9.39 27.11 -1.20
C GLU A 16 -8.89 27.55 0.20
N MET A 17 -7.62 27.92 0.35
CA MET A 17 -7.02 28.32 1.63
C MET A 17 -7.31 29.80 1.94
N THR A 18 -8.57 30.15 2.21
CA THR A 18 -9.04 31.55 2.38
C THR A 18 -8.41 32.28 3.56
N ASP A 19 -7.76 31.57 4.48
CA ASP A 19 -6.97 32.11 5.58
C ASP A 19 -5.56 32.57 5.15
N LEU A 20 -5.22 32.45 3.86
CA LEU A 20 -3.98 32.92 3.25
C LEU A 20 -4.21 34.13 2.30
N PRO A 21 -3.26 35.08 2.24
CA PRO A 21 -3.29 36.17 1.26
C PRO A 21 -3.39 35.65 -0.18
N VAL A 22 -4.18 36.33 -1.03
CA VAL A 22 -4.41 35.91 -2.42
C VAL A 22 -3.12 35.78 -3.24
N GLY A 23 -2.14 36.66 -3.01
CA GLY A 23 -0.82 36.59 -3.65
C GLY A 23 -0.04 35.32 -3.27
N LEU A 24 -0.13 34.89 -2.02
CA LEU A 24 0.48 33.63 -1.57
C LEU A 24 -0.24 32.42 -2.17
N ARG A 25 -1.58 32.43 -2.20
CA ARG A 25 -2.37 31.35 -2.84
C ARG A 25 -1.99 31.13 -4.31
N ARG A 26 -1.86 32.23 -5.08
CA ARG A 26 -1.43 32.17 -6.49
C ARG A 26 -0.02 31.60 -6.66
N ARG A 27 0.93 32.05 -5.82
CA ARG A 27 2.30 31.51 -5.82
C ARG A 27 2.34 30.02 -5.51
N LEU A 28 1.58 29.59 -4.49
CA LEU A 28 1.48 28.17 -4.12
C LEU A 28 0.85 27.32 -5.24
N ALA A 29 -0.21 27.81 -5.88
CA ALA A 29 -0.85 27.11 -7.00
C ALA A 29 0.11 26.87 -8.18
N THR A 30 1.06 27.78 -8.39
CA THR A 30 2.06 27.66 -9.46
C THR A 30 3.25 26.79 -9.02
N ALA A 31 3.73 26.98 -7.78
CA ALA A 31 4.93 26.33 -7.28
C ALA A 31 4.72 24.88 -6.81
N LEU A 32 3.48 24.51 -6.46
CA LEU A 32 3.12 23.20 -5.91
C LEU A 32 1.91 22.63 -6.67
N PRO A 33 2.06 22.27 -7.95
CA PRO A 33 0.98 21.60 -8.68
C PRO A 33 0.64 20.25 -8.02
N PRO A 34 -0.62 19.78 -8.11
CA PRO A 34 -0.98 18.44 -7.67
C PRO A 34 -0.17 17.38 -8.41
N GLY A 35 0.20 16.32 -7.69
CA GLY A 35 0.82 15.12 -8.27
C GLY A 35 -0.21 14.16 -8.88
N LEU A 36 -1.50 14.34 -8.59
CA LEU A 36 -2.57 13.48 -9.09
C LEU A 36 -3.67 14.31 -9.77
N ALA A 37 -3.98 13.97 -11.02
CA ALA A 37 -5.15 14.48 -11.74
C ALA A 37 -6.23 13.38 -11.80
N LEU A 38 -7.48 13.72 -11.48
CA LEU A 38 -8.58 12.75 -11.55
C LEU A 38 -8.84 12.36 -13.00
N GLY A 39 -8.68 11.07 -13.32
CA GLY A 39 -9.04 10.50 -14.63
C GLY A 39 -10.44 9.91 -14.61
N ALA A 40 -10.71 8.99 -13.67
CA ALA A 40 -12.00 8.32 -13.54
C ALA A 40 -12.33 7.99 -12.08
N THR A 41 -13.62 7.84 -11.81
CA THR A 41 -14.15 7.38 -10.52
C THR A 41 -15.12 6.23 -10.76
N SER A 42 -15.03 5.19 -9.94
CA SER A 42 -15.99 4.08 -9.90
C SER A 42 -16.43 3.89 -8.45
N VAL A 43 -17.73 3.72 -8.24
CA VAL A 43 -18.32 3.44 -6.92
C VAL A 43 -19.11 2.14 -7.05
N ASN A 44 -19.03 1.26 -6.06
CA ASN A 44 -19.81 0.03 -6.06
C ASN A 44 -21.30 0.30 -5.77
N ASP A 45 -22.15 -0.69 -6.00
CA ASP A 45 -23.61 -0.56 -5.83
C ASP A 45 -24.01 -0.21 -4.38
N ALA A 46 -23.27 -0.71 -3.39
CA ALA A 46 -23.49 -0.42 -1.98
C ALA A 46 -23.02 0.99 -1.56
N GLY A 47 -22.26 1.69 -2.41
CA GLY A 47 -21.74 3.04 -2.13
C GLY A 47 -20.63 3.08 -1.07
N ASP A 48 -20.19 1.95 -0.54
CA ASP A 48 -19.20 1.86 0.53
C ASP A 48 -17.76 1.77 0.01
N THR A 49 -17.57 1.50 -1.29
CA THR A 49 -16.27 1.35 -1.93
C THR A 49 -16.16 2.30 -3.12
N THR A 50 -15.14 3.15 -3.10
CA THR A 50 -14.81 4.08 -4.19
C THR A 50 -13.41 3.81 -4.72
N LYS A 51 -13.29 3.61 -6.03
CA LYS A 51 -12.02 3.50 -6.75
C LYS A 51 -11.81 4.73 -7.61
N TRP A 52 -10.61 5.29 -7.55
CA TRP A 52 -10.17 6.38 -8.43
C TRP A 52 -9.03 5.93 -9.32
N LEU A 53 -9.07 6.37 -10.57
CA LEU A 53 -7.95 6.36 -11.49
C LEU A 53 -7.33 7.76 -11.51
N TRP A 54 -6.06 7.86 -11.14
CA TRP A 54 -5.30 9.10 -11.12
C TRP A 54 -4.30 9.12 -12.26
N ALA A 55 -4.39 10.12 -13.13
CA ALA A 55 -3.35 10.42 -14.09
C ALA A 55 -2.19 11.14 -13.40
N LEU A 56 -0.98 10.70 -13.69
CA LEU A 56 0.26 11.28 -13.20
C LEU A 56 0.80 12.32 -14.21
N PRO A 57 1.60 13.32 -13.77
CA PRO A 57 2.02 14.43 -14.64
C PRO A 57 2.82 14.01 -15.88
N ASP A 58 3.47 12.85 -15.82
CA ASP A 58 4.32 12.29 -16.87
C ASP A 58 3.60 11.22 -17.73
N GLY A 59 2.30 11.01 -17.54
CA GLY A 59 1.46 10.20 -18.43
C GLY A 59 0.86 8.91 -17.83
N PRO A 60 1.59 8.08 -17.05
CA PRO A 60 1.02 6.87 -16.46
C PRO A 60 -0.15 7.16 -15.52
N ALA A 61 -0.92 6.12 -15.20
CA ALA A 61 -2.01 6.22 -14.22
C ALA A 61 -1.81 5.23 -13.07
N VAL A 62 -2.38 5.58 -11.91
CA VAL A 62 -2.43 4.72 -10.72
C VAL A 62 -3.82 4.67 -10.12
N GLU A 63 -4.12 3.61 -9.39
CA GLU A 63 -5.40 3.45 -8.70
C GLU A 63 -5.27 3.71 -7.19
N THR A 64 -6.36 4.22 -6.61
CA THR A 64 -6.56 4.30 -5.15
C THR A 64 -7.96 3.80 -4.84
N VAL A 65 -8.10 2.99 -3.80
CA VAL A 65 -9.41 2.46 -3.37
C VAL A 65 -9.69 2.89 -1.94
N LEU A 66 -10.82 3.58 -1.72
CA LEU A 66 -11.37 3.87 -0.39
C LEU A 66 -12.49 2.89 -0.08
N MET A 67 -12.41 2.25 1.09
CA MET A 67 -13.40 1.31 1.59
C MET A 67 -13.94 1.79 2.94
N HIS A 68 -15.26 1.86 3.06
CA HIS A 68 -15.95 2.17 4.31
C HIS A 68 -16.38 0.88 5.00
N TYR A 69 -15.94 0.70 6.24
CA TYR A 69 -16.40 -0.33 7.15
C TYR A 69 -17.30 0.29 8.23
N PRO A 70 -18.03 -0.51 9.02
CA PRO A 70 -18.91 0.01 10.06
C PRO A 70 -18.23 0.97 11.05
N ASP A 71 -16.97 0.71 11.40
CA ASP A 71 -16.22 1.42 12.45
C ASP A 71 -15.05 2.28 11.93
N ARG A 72 -14.70 2.17 10.64
CA ARG A 72 -13.51 2.82 10.07
C ARG A 72 -13.59 3.02 8.57
N ALA A 73 -12.70 3.85 8.04
CA ALA A 73 -12.40 3.87 6.61
C ALA A 73 -10.93 3.46 6.36
N THR A 74 -10.72 2.64 5.32
CA THR A 74 -9.41 2.16 4.89
C THR A 74 -9.13 2.63 3.47
N VAL A 75 -7.93 3.15 3.22
CA VAL A 75 -7.47 3.47 1.86
C VAL A 75 -6.37 2.51 1.42
N CYS A 76 -6.52 1.96 0.24
CA CYS A 76 -5.52 1.20 -0.49
C CYS A 76 -4.79 2.13 -1.47
N VAL A 77 -3.47 2.25 -1.32
CA VAL A 77 -2.64 3.18 -2.11
C VAL A 77 -1.60 2.47 -2.95
N SER A 78 -1.31 3.06 -4.11
CA SER A 78 -0.27 2.63 -5.04
C SER A 78 1.08 3.25 -4.67
N THR A 79 2.16 2.51 -4.94
CA THR A 79 3.56 2.95 -4.75
C THR A 79 4.35 3.03 -6.05
N GLN A 80 3.84 2.42 -7.12
CA GLN A 80 4.45 2.44 -8.45
C GLN A 80 3.35 2.54 -9.52
N ALA A 81 3.68 3.11 -10.68
CA ALA A 81 2.88 2.98 -11.87
C ALA A 81 3.31 1.70 -12.58
N GLY A 82 2.45 0.67 -12.53
CA GLY A 82 2.80 -0.69 -12.91
C GLY A 82 3.67 -1.40 -11.86
N CYS A 83 4.13 -2.63 -12.14
CA CYS A 83 4.95 -3.40 -11.22
C CYS A 83 5.90 -4.36 -11.94
N ALA A 84 7.16 -4.45 -11.49
CA ALA A 84 8.18 -5.32 -12.09
C ALA A 84 8.17 -6.76 -11.55
N MET A 85 7.31 -7.07 -10.56
CA MET A 85 7.32 -8.38 -9.88
C MET A 85 6.71 -9.51 -10.73
N ALA A 86 5.96 -9.17 -11.78
CA ALA A 86 5.41 -10.12 -12.75
C ALA A 86 4.62 -11.29 -12.13
N CYS A 87 3.91 -11.07 -11.02
CA CYS A 87 3.05 -12.09 -10.42
C CYS A 87 1.96 -12.53 -11.41
N GLY A 88 1.82 -13.84 -11.64
CA GLY A 88 1.01 -14.39 -12.73
C GLY A 88 -0.48 -14.03 -12.67
N PHE A 89 -1.01 -13.86 -11.46
CA PHE A 89 -2.41 -13.49 -11.17
C PHE A 89 -2.65 -11.97 -11.10
N CYS A 90 -1.60 -11.15 -11.21
CA CYS A 90 -1.70 -9.70 -10.99
C CYS A 90 -1.70 -8.92 -12.32
N ALA A 91 -2.83 -8.26 -12.63
CA ALA A 91 -2.93 -7.39 -13.81
C ALA A 91 -1.85 -6.30 -13.85
N THR A 92 -1.50 -5.71 -12.70
CA THR A 92 -0.44 -4.70 -12.58
C THR A 92 0.95 -5.28 -12.90
N GLY A 93 1.20 -6.54 -12.55
CA GLY A 93 2.43 -7.24 -12.90
C GLY A 93 2.54 -7.50 -14.40
N GLN A 94 1.42 -7.85 -15.04
CA GLN A 94 1.34 -8.08 -16.50
C GLN A 94 1.48 -6.78 -17.31
N ALA A 95 1.01 -5.65 -16.78
CA ALA A 95 1.16 -4.33 -17.43
C ALA A 95 2.61 -3.82 -17.47
N GLY A 96 3.51 -4.46 -16.72
CA GLY A 96 4.92 -4.08 -16.60
C GLY A 96 5.15 -2.85 -15.74
N PHE A 97 6.42 -2.57 -15.44
CA PHE A 97 6.83 -1.41 -14.64
C PHE A 97 7.04 -0.16 -15.50
N ARG A 98 6.55 1.00 -15.02
CA ARG A 98 6.81 2.30 -15.65
C ARG A 98 7.74 3.15 -14.79
N ARG A 99 7.31 3.45 -13.56
CA ARG A 99 8.11 4.24 -12.62
C ARG A 99 7.67 4.09 -11.18
N HIS A 100 8.54 4.55 -10.28
CA HIS A 100 8.22 4.77 -8.88
C HIS A 100 7.39 6.04 -8.68
N LEU A 101 6.53 6.03 -7.66
CA LEU A 101 5.89 7.24 -7.16
C LEU A 101 6.81 7.93 -6.14
N SER A 102 6.73 9.25 -6.12
CA SER A 102 7.30 10.07 -5.05
C SER A 102 6.48 9.93 -3.75
N ALA A 103 7.08 10.30 -2.62
CA ALA A 103 6.36 10.33 -1.35
C ALA A 103 5.14 11.28 -1.40
N GLY A 104 5.25 12.39 -2.15
CA GLY A 104 4.16 13.35 -2.34
C GLY A 104 2.96 12.73 -3.06
N GLU A 105 3.19 11.99 -4.15
CA GLU A 105 2.14 11.29 -4.90
C GLU A 105 1.47 10.19 -4.07
N ILE A 106 2.23 9.47 -3.23
CA ILE A 106 1.68 8.48 -2.30
C ILE A 106 0.81 9.15 -1.23
N VAL A 107 1.32 10.21 -0.59
CA VAL A 107 0.59 10.94 0.45
C VAL A 107 -0.66 11.62 -0.12
N GLU A 108 -0.60 12.15 -1.34
CA GLU A 108 -1.76 12.79 -1.98
C GLU A 108 -2.93 11.81 -2.14
N GLN A 109 -2.68 10.54 -2.49
CA GLN A 109 -3.74 9.52 -2.54
C GLN A 109 -4.50 9.42 -1.19
N VAL A 110 -3.76 9.40 -0.08
CA VAL A 110 -4.36 9.33 1.27
C VAL A 110 -5.11 10.61 1.60
N VAL A 111 -4.56 11.78 1.27
CA VAL A 111 -5.20 13.07 1.53
C VAL A 111 -6.52 13.21 0.76
N ARG A 112 -6.55 12.78 -0.52
CA ARG A 112 -7.77 12.74 -1.35
C ARG A 112 -8.81 11.81 -0.74
N ALA A 113 -8.39 10.59 -0.37
CA ALA A 113 -9.28 9.61 0.26
C ALA A 113 -9.80 10.08 1.63
N ARG A 114 -8.97 10.75 2.44
CA ARG A 114 -9.38 11.32 3.73
C ARG A 114 -10.49 12.36 3.59
N ARG A 115 -10.40 13.23 2.57
CA ARG A 115 -11.44 14.23 2.26
C ARG A 115 -12.73 13.55 1.83
N ALA A 116 -12.64 12.51 1.00
CA ALA A 116 -13.78 11.74 0.52
C ALA A 116 -14.44 10.86 1.60
N ALA A 117 -13.69 10.43 2.61
CA ALA A 117 -14.21 9.56 3.68
C ALA A 117 -15.13 10.27 4.67
N LEU A 118 -15.14 11.62 4.68
CA LEU A 118 -15.95 12.38 5.64
C LEU A 118 -17.45 12.06 5.51
N PRO A 119 -18.19 11.94 6.63
CA PRO A 119 -17.78 12.25 8.01
C PRO A 119 -17.00 11.12 8.72
N ARG A 120 -16.80 9.95 8.09
CA ARG A 120 -16.03 8.85 8.70
C ARG A 120 -14.55 9.21 8.75
N ARG A 121 -13.89 8.80 9.83
CA ARG A 121 -12.45 8.99 9.98
C ARG A 121 -11.71 7.95 9.15
N LEU A 122 -10.89 8.40 8.19
CA LEU A 122 -9.86 7.56 7.60
C LEU A 122 -8.82 7.23 8.68
N SER A 123 -8.77 5.97 9.09
CA SER A 123 -7.89 5.51 10.18
C SER A 123 -6.89 4.47 9.74
N ASN A 124 -7.06 3.87 8.56
CA ASN A 124 -6.25 2.74 8.08
C ASN A 124 -5.73 3.00 6.67
N VAL A 125 -4.45 2.68 6.44
CA VAL A 125 -3.78 2.79 5.14
C VAL A 125 -3.10 1.47 4.83
N VAL A 126 -3.37 0.91 3.66
CA VAL A 126 -2.73 -0.31 3.18
C VAL A 126 -1.98 -0.03 1.88
N PHE A 127 -0.71 -0.41 1.82
CA PHE A 127 0.12 -0.32 0.63
C PHE A 127 -0.06 -1.60 -0.21
N MET A 128 -1.27 -1.78 -0.73
CA MET A 128 -1.70 -2.96 -1.51
C MET A 128 -2.27 -2.57 -2.88
N GLY A 129 -2.04 -1.34 -3.33
CA GLY A 129 -2.42 -0.86 -4.65
C GLY A 129 -1.42 -1.33 -5.71
N MET A 130 -1.18 -0.49 -6.72
CA MET A 130 -0.23 -0.79 -7.76
C MET A 130 1.23 -0.66 -7.26
N GLY A 131 2.05 -1.66 -7.58
CA GLY A 131 3.49 -1.66 -7.30
C GLY A 131 3.93 -2.51 -6.11
N GLU A 132 5.24 -2.73 -6.01
CA GLU A 132 5.90 -3.36 -4.86
C GLU A 132 6.48 -2.28 -3.92
N PRO A 133 5.89 -2.06 -2.73
CA PRO A 133 6.29 -0.99 -1.82
C PRO A 133 7.76 -1.04 -1.40
N LEU A 134 8.33 -2.24 -1.21
CA LEU A 134 9.72 -2.39 -0.78
C LEU A 134 10.72 -2.21 -1.94
N ALA A 135 10.29 -2.31 -3.19
CA ALA A 135 11.07 -1.92 -4.36
C ALA A 135 11.11 -0.39 -4.51
N ASN A 136 10.09 0.33 -4.00
CA ASN A 136 10.08 1.79 -3.90
C ASN A 136 10.36 2.29 -2.46
N TYR A 137 11.33 1.69 -1.78
CA TYR A 137 11.47 1.81 -0.32
C TYR A 137 11.53 3.25 0.21
N ARG A 138 12.42 4.08 -0.35
CA ARG A 138 12.67 5.44 0.18
C ARG A 138 11.41 6.32 0.12
N PRO A 139 10.73 6.48 -1.03
CA PRO A 139 9.45 7.18 -1.09
C PRO A 139 8.34 6.56 -0.24
N THR A 140 8.22 5.23 -0.23
CA THR A 140 7.23 4.52 0.58
C THR A 140 7.42 4.82 2.07
N TRP A 141 8.64 4.67 2.59
CA TRP A 141 8.92 4.91 4.00
C TRP A 141 8.74 6.38 4.38
N ALA A 142 9.20 7.30 3.53
CA ALA A 142 8.95 8.73 3.73
C ALA A 142 7.44 9.02 3.78
N ALA A 143 6.62 8.37 2.94
CA ALA A 143 5.16 8.50 3.04
C ALA A 143 4.65 7.99 4.40
N VAL A 144 5.04 6.78 4.85
CA VAL A 144 4.67 6.24 6.16
C VAL A 144 4.95 7.23 7.30
N GLU A 145 6.13 7.85 7.32
CA GLU A 145 6.50 8.84 8.33
C GLU A 145 5.59 10.08 8.30
N ARG A 146 5.23 10.59 7.11
CA ARG A 146 4.33 11.74 6.94
C ARG A 146 2.88 11.40 7.29
N LEU A 147 2.41 10.20 6.92
CA LEU A 147 1.09 9.71 7.32
C LEU A 147 0.97 9.65 8.85
N HIS A 148 2.03 9.21 9.52
CA HIS A 148 2.06 9.14 10.98
C HIS A 148 2.20 10.51 11.63
N GLY A 149 3.25 11.25 11.29
CA GLY A 149 3.61 12.51 11.93
C GLY A 149 2.64 13.65 11.61
N ASP A 150 2.19 13.74 10.36
CA ASP A 150 1.48 14.94 9.90
C ASP A 150 -0.02 14.72 9.72
N LEU A 151 -0.45 13.51 9.32
CA LEU A 151 -1.87 13.17 9.21
C LEU A 151 -2.45 12.50 10.47
N ALA A 152 -1.63 12.26 11.49
CA ALA A 152 -2.01 11.63 12.75
C ALA A 152 -2.69 10.26 12.57
N ILE A 153 -2.24 9.49 11.57
CA ILE A 153 -2.60 8.09 11.41
C ILE A 153 -1.67 7.26 12.28
N SER A 154 -2.22 6.42 13.17
CA SER A 154 -1.38 5.53 13.98
C SER A 154 -0.59 4.61 13.05
N ALA A 155 0.74 4.51 13.24
CA ALA A 155 1.56 3.58 12.46
C ALA A 155 1.06 2.13 12.58
N ARG A 156 0.40 1.78 13.69
CA ARG A 156 -0.23 0.46 13.90
C ARG A 156 -1.41 0.18 12.98
N HIS A 157 -1.94 1.20 12.30
CA HIS A 157 -3.01 1.09 11.30
C HIS A 157 -2.49 1.29 9.87
N ILE A 158 -1.16 1.30 9.71
CA ILE A 158 -0.49 1.33 8.42
C ILE A 158 0.07 -0.06 8.16
N THR A 159 -0.31 -0.66 7.04
CA THR A 159 0.18 -1.99 6.62
C THR A 159 0.98 -1.84 5.35
N VAL A 160 2.26 -2.21 5.41
CA VAL A 160 3.13 -2.33 4.23
C VAL A 160 3.04 -3.76 3.72
N SER A 161 2.58 -3.95 2.48
CA SER A 161 2.57 -5.27 1.83
C SER A 161 3.83 -5.46 0.98
N THR A 162 4.22 -6.71 0.77
CA THR A 162 5.32 -7.08 -0.13
C THR A 162 5.14 -8.48 -0.71
N VAL A 163 5.64 -8.71 -1.92
CA VAL A 163 5.76 -10.04 -2.53
C VAL A 163 6.91 -10.88 -1.96
N GLY A 164 7.67 -10.35 -0.99
CA GLY A 164 8.74 -11.07 -0.30
C GLY A 164 10.15 -10.59 -0.62
N LEU A 165 10.35 -9.27 -0.77
CA LEU A 165 11.68 -8.69 -0.92
C LEU A 165 12.46 -8.79 0.41
N VAL A 166 13.17 -9.91 0.60
CA VAL A 166 13.90 -10.22 1.86
C VAL A 166 14.78 -9.07 2.35
N PRO A 167 15.63 -8.41 1.52
CA PRO A 167 16.40 -7.26 1.98
C PRO A 167 15.52 -6.10 2.47
N GLY A 168 14.37 -5.88 1.82
CA GLY A 168 13.39 -4.87 2.21
C GLY A 168 12.72 -5.17 3.54
N ILE A 169 12.35 -6.43 3.79
CA ILE A 169 11.75 -6.89 5.07
C ILE A 169 12.76 -6.69 6.21
N ARG A 170 14.02 -7.13 6.01
CA ARG A 170 15.09 -6.94 6.99
C ARG A 170 15.33 -5.47 7.30
N ARG A 171 15.31 -4.60 6.28
CA ARG A 171 15.39 -3.15 6.50
C ARG A 171 14.18 -2.60 7.24
N LEU A 172 12.96 -3.03 6.90
CA LEU A 172 11.74 -2.61 7.59
C LEU A 172 11.76 -2.99 9.08
N ALA A 173 12.40 -4.11 9.44
CA ALA A 173 12.59 -4.54 10.82
C ALA A 173 13.43 -3.55 11.65
N THR A 174 14.34 -2.79 11.03
CA THR A 174 15.18 -1.80 11.73
C THR A 174 14.53 -0.43 11.87
N GLU A 175 13.45 -0.16 11.15
CA GLU A 175 12.81 1.15 11.17
C GLU A 175 12.14 1.47 12.51
N ARG A 176 11.91 2.75 12.83
CA ARG A 176 11.39 3.12 14.16
C ARG A 176 9.87 2.92 14.33
N LEU A 177 9.10 3.05 13.27
CA LEU A 177 7.63 3.00 13.37
C LEU A 177 7.11 1.55 13.40
N PRO A 178 6.09 1.26 14.25
CA PRO A 178 5.53 -0.08 14.40
C PRO A 178 4.41 -0.34 13.39
N VAL A 179 4.74 -0.28 12.09
CA VAL A 179 3.81 -0.66 11.02
C VAL A 179 3.50 -2.16 11.06
N ASN A 180 2.38 -2.57 10.46
CA ASN A 180 2.13 -3.99 10.20
C ASN A 180 2.80 -4.41 8.88
N LEU A 181 3.15 -5.69 8.77
CA LEU A 181 3.68 -6.31 7.55
C LEU A 181 2.66 -7.31 7.03
N ALA A 182 2.33 -7.18 5.74
CA ALA A 182 1.64 -8.20 4.98
C ALA A 182 2.59 -8.78 3.94
N VAL A 183 2.55 -10.10 3.73
CA VAL A 183 3.33 -10.77 2.69
C VAL A 183 2.36 -11.46 1.75
N SER A 184 2.41 -11.06 0.48
CA SER A 184 1.73 -11.72 -0.64
C SER A 184 2.39 -13.07 -0.91
N LEU A 185 1.87 -14.12 -0.27
CA LEU A 185 2.48 -15.44 -0.23
C LEU A 185 2.07 -16.29 -1.43
N HIS A 186 0.76 -16.49 -1.61
CA HIS A 186 0.07 -17.13 -2.74
C HIS A 186 0.45 -18.59 -3.09
N ALA A 187 1.50 -19.15 -2.51
CA ALA A 187 1.86 -20.56 -2.58
C ALA A 187 2.77 -20.90 -1.39
N ALA A 188 2.67 -22.13 -0.89
CA ALA A 188 3.38 -22.59 0.31
C ALA A 188 4.49 -23.62 0.03
N ASN A 189 4.76 -23.89 -1.25
CA ASN A 189 5.95 -24.60 -1.72
C ASN A 189 6.65 -23.79 -2.82
N ASP A 190 7.97 -23.94 -2.92
CA ASP A 190 8.79 -23.12 -3.83
C ASP A 190 8.46 -23.34 -5.31
N ALA A 191 8.12 -24.57 -5.71
CA ALA A 191 7.82 -24.90 -7.09
C ALA A 191 6.61 -24.09 -7.62
N LEU A 192 5.49 -24.14 -6.90
CA LEU A 192 4.29 -23.36 -7.27
C LEU A 192 4.54 -21.86 -7.09
N ARG A 193 5.30 -21.47 -6.06
CA ARG A 193 5.56 -20.05 -5.80
C ARG A 193 6.47 -19.41 -6.86
N ASP A 194 7.41 -20.15 -7.42
CA ASP A 194 8.24 -19.70 -8.55
C ASP A 194 7.39 -19.37 -9.78
N GLU A 195 6.30 -20.08 -10.00
CA GLU A 195 5.35 -19.82 -11.09
C GLU A 195 4.46 -18.60 -10.80
N LEU A 196 3.83 -18.57 -9.63
CA LEU A 196 2.85 -17.53 -9.28
C LEU A 196 3.50 -16.19 -8.91
N VAL A 197 4.63 -16.23 -8.20
CA VAL A 197 5.34 -15.07 -7.65
C VAL A 197 6.83 -15.18 -8.02
N PRO A 198 7.24 -14.82 -9.25
CA PRO A 198 8.57 -15.08 -9.80
C PRO A 198 9.78 -14.63 -8.95
N VAL A 199 9.56 -13.65 -8.06
CA VAL A 199 10.56 -13.18 -7.10
C VAL A 199 11.06 -14.29 -6.16
N ASN A 200 10.28 -15.36 -5.99
CA ASN A 200 10.61 -16.51 -5.15
C ASN A 200 11.91 -17.20 -5.59
N ARG A 201 12.19 -17.26 -6.90
CA ARG A 201 13.47 -17.78 -7.43
C ARG A 201 14.69 -17.04 -6.87
N ARG A 202 14.52 -15.76 -6.53
CA ARG A 202 15.58 -14.95 -5.93
C ARG A 202 15.59 -15.05 -4.41
N TRP A 203 14.42 -15.12 -3.78
CA TRP A 203 14.25 -15.25 -2.35
C TRP A 203 13.22 -16.36 -2.05
N PRO A 204 13.68 -17.63 -1.98
CA PRO A 204 12.81 -18.78 -1.72
C PRO A 204 12.14 -18.70 -0.35
N LEU A 205 11.11 -19.53 -0.14
CA LEU A 205 10.28 -19.52 1.05
C LEU A 205 11.09 -19.60 2.35
N GLY A 206 12.14 -20.43 2.40
CA GLY A 206 13.01 -20.53 3.58
C GLY A 206 13.60 -19.17 3.99
N LEU A 207 14.22 -18.45 3.03
CA LEU A 207 14.78 -17.11 3.29
C LEU A 207 13.70 -16.08 3.62
N LEU A 208 12.52 -16.20 3.01
CA LEU A 208 11.38 -15.34 3.30
C LEU A 208 10.87 -15.54 4.73
N MET A 209 10.73 -16.79 5.17
CA MET A 209 10.28 -17.12 6.53
C MET A 209 11.29 -16.65 7.57
N GLU A 210 12.60 -16.82 7.34
CA GLU A 210 13.65 -16.27 8.21
C GLU A 210 13.54 -14.74 8.35
N ALA A 211 13.31 -14.04 7.24
CA ALA A 211 13.14 -12.59 7.26
C ALA A 211 11.87 -12.16 7.99
N CYS A 212 10.78 -12.91 7.81
CA CYS A 212 9.52 -12.68 8.53
C CYS A 212 9.67 -12.92 10.03
N GLN A 213 10.35 -13.99 10.43
CA GLN A 213 10.64 -14.31 11.83
C GLN A 213 11.42 -13.16 12.49
N ALA A 214 12.53 -12.75 11.87
CA ALA A 214 13.35 -11.65 12.37
C ALA A 214 12.55 -10.32 12.46
N TRP A 215 11.66 -10.06 11.51
CA TRP A 215 10.79 -8.89 11.56
C TRP A 215 9.78 -8.97 12.71
N THR A 216 9.12 -10.11 12.90
CA THR A 216 8.14 -10.34 13.97
C THR A 216 8.79 -10.19 15.34
N GLU A 217 9.98 -10.75 15.54
CA GLU A 217 10.77 -10.61 16.77
C GLU A 217 11.16 -9.16 17.05
N ALA A 218 11.66 -8.44 16.03
CA ALA A 218 12.10 -7.05 16.19
C ALA A 218 10.93 -6.08 16.45
N LYS A 219 9.76 -6.32 15.86
CA LYS A 219 8.63 -5.40 15.90
C LYS A 219 7.57 -5.75 16.94
N GLY A 220 7.45 -7.03 17.31
CA GLY A 220 6.34 -7.51 18.13
C GLY A 220 4.96 -7.17 17.52
N ARG A 221 4.89 -7.15 16.18
CA ARG A 221 3.68 -6.79 15.42
C ARG A 221 3.15 -7.99 14.68
N ARG A 222 1.84 -7.96 14.39
CA ARG A 222 1.16 -9.03 13.65
C ARG A 222 1.65 -9.06 12.21
N LEU A 223 2.22 -10.19 11.81
CA LEU A 223 2.46 -10.57 10.43
C LEU A 223 1.17 -11.10 9.81
N SER A 224 0.88 -10.72 8.56
CA SER A 224 -0.23 -11.30 7.80
C SER A 224 0.27 -11.91 6.49
N PHE A 225 -0.26 -13.06 6.11
CA PHE A 225 -0.08 -13.66 4.80
C PHE A 225 -1.33 -13.45 3.96
N GLU A 226 -1.14 -12.88 2.78
CA GLU A 226 -2.20 -12.70 1.79
C GLU A 226 -2.17 -13.89 0.83
N TRP A 227 -3.34 -14.50 0.62
CA TRP A 227 -3.51 -15.69 -0.19
C TRP A 227 -4.70 -15.54 -1.13
N ALA A 228 -4.43 -15.11 -2.36
CA ALA A 228 -5.38 -15.18 -3.46
C ALA A 228 -5.68 -16.65 -3.79
N LEU A 229 -6.93 -17.06 -3.64
CA LEU A 229 -7.41 -18.38 -3.99
C LEU A 229 -7.63 -18.47 -5.50
N ILE A 230 -6.98 -19.43 -6.13
CA ILE A 230 -7.02 -19.66 -7.56
C ILE A 230 -7.48 -21.10 -7.79
N ASP A 231 -8.65 -21.24 -8.41
CA ASP A 231 -9.36 -22.50 -8.62
C ASP A 231 -8.46 -23.59 -9.20
N GLY A 232 -8.30 -24.68 -8.44
CA GLY A 232 -7.50 -25.84 -8.82
C GLY A 232 -5.98 -25.66 -8.79
N ILE A 233 -5.49 -24.45 -8.46
CA ILE A 233 -4.06 -24.11 -8.48
C ILE A 233 -3.47 -24.07 -7.08
N ASN A 234 -4.08 -23.35 -6.15
CA ASN A 234 -3.56 -23.13 -4.80
C ASN A 234 -4.65 -23.15 -3.70
N ASP A 235 -5.78 -23.81 -3.98
CA ASP A 235 -6.94 -23.91 -3.11
C ASP A 235 -7.25 -25.36 -2.68
N ARG A 236 -6.30 -26.28 -2.85
CA ARG A 236 -6.46 -27.70 -2.52
C ARG A 236 -6.16 -27.93 -1.03
N SER A 237 -6.66 -29.04 -0.48
CA SER A 237 -6.39 -29.39 0.92
C SER A 237 -4.90 -29.51 1.26
N ALA A 238 -4.07 -29.96 0.30
CA ALA A 238 -2.62 -30.02 0.48
C ALA A 238 -2.00 -28.62 0.63
N ASP A 239 -2.44 -27.63 -0.17
CA ASP A 239 -1.94 -26.25 -0.10
C ASP A 239 -2.26 -25.62 1.27
N ALA A 240 -3.43 -25.93 1.82
CA ALA A 240 -3.82 -25.46 3.16
C ALA A 240 -2.94 -26.03 4.29
N ILE A 241 -2.50 -27.29 4.15
CA ILE A 241 -1.59 -27.93 5.11
C ILE A 241 -0.21 -27.26 5.03
N GLU A 242 0.36 -27.12 3.82
CA GLU A 242 1.65 -26.46 3.62
C GLU A 242 1.63 -25.00 4.11
N LEU A 243 0.54 -24.27 3.83
CA LEU A 243 0.35 -22.91 4.35
C LEU A 243 0.32 -22.87 5.87
N ALA A 244 -0.33 -23.85 6.52
CA ALA A 244 -0.36 -23.93 7.97
C ALA A 244 1.03 -24.18 8.56
N ASP A 245 1.86 -24.99 7.91
CA ASP A 245 3.24 -25.27 8.33
C ASP A 245 4.11 -24.01 8.29
N LEU A 246 3.90 -23.12 7.32
CA LEU A 246 4.58 -21.82 7.25
C LEU A 246 4.01 -20.78 8.24
N ALA A 247 2.68 -20.73 8.39
CA ALA A 247 2.01 -19.67 9.15
C ALA A 247 2.06 -19.85 10.66
N ARG A 248 1.94 -21.10 11.16
CA ARG A 248 1.88 -21.39 12.60
C ARG A 248 3.12 -20.96 13.37
N PRO A 249 4.38 -21.24 12.93
CA PRO A 249 5.58 -20.83 13.66
C PRO A 249 5.68 -19.31 13.85
N LEU A 250 5.13 -18.55 12.90
CA LEU A 250 5.15 -17.09 12.90
C LEU A 250 3.94 -16.46 13.62
N ALA A 251 3.00 -17.29 14.10
CA ALA A 251 1.67 -16.85 14.54
C ALA A 251 1.00 -15.89 13.54
N ALA A 252 1.21 -16.14 12.24
CA ALA A 252 0.77 -15.26 11.17
C ALA A 252 -0.75 -15.35 11.00
N HIS A 253 -1.38 -14.20 10.76
CA HIS A 253 -2.76 -14.15 10.32
C HIS A 253 -2.83 -14.46 8.82
N VAL A 254 -3.75 -15.32 8.39
CA VAL A 254 -3.92 -15.63 6.96
C VAL A 254 -5.18 -14.94 6.45
N ASN A 255 -5.04 -14.10 5.43
CA ASN A 255 -6.12 -13.49 4.70
C ASN A 255 -6.34 -14.27 3.39
N LEU A 256 -7.45 -15.00 3.30
CA LEU A 256 -7.88 -15.66 2.07
C LEU A 256 -8.64 -14.63 1.22
N ILE A 257 -8.19 -14.42 -0.01
CA ILE A 257 -8.73 -13.45 -0.96
C ILE A 257 -9.37 -14.25 -2.11
N PRO A 258 -10.70 -14.18 -2.30
CA PRO A 258 -11.39 -14.86 -3.38
C PRO A 258 -11.17 -14.18 -4.75
#